data_AF-A0A6L3V131-F1
#
_entry.id   AF-A0A6L3V131-F1
#
_cell.length_a   1.000
_cell.length_b   1.000
_cell.length_c   1.000
_cell.angle_alpha   90.00
_cell.angle_beta   90.00
_cell.angle_gamma   90.00
#
_symmetry.space_group_name_H-M   'P 1'
#
loop_
_entity.id
_entity.type
_entity.pdbx_description
1 polymer ?
#
loop_
_entity_poly.entity_id
_entity_poly.type
_entity_poly.pdbx_seq_one_letter_code
_entity_poly.pdbx_strand_id
1 'polypeptide(L)' 'MIFLYRDTYYDQASDQKQLELIILKNRNSPVVTVFVRNNQFTERIDDVND' A
#
# COMPACT_ATOMS: atom_id res chain seq x y z
N MET A 1 12.29 7.24 1.96
CA MET A 1 11.77 7.23 0.56
C MET A 1 10.74 6.13 0.50
N ILE A 2 9.54 6.44 0.01
CA ILE A 2 8.40 5.54 0.02
C ILE A 2 7.83 5.51 -1.40
N PHE A 3 7.47 4.32 -1.86
CA PHE A 3 6.68 4.12 -3.07
C PHE A 3 5.32 3.55 -2.70
N LEU A 4 4.31 3.93 -3.48
CA LEU A 4 2.95 3.43 -3.40
C LEU A 4 2.71 2.55 -4.62
N TYR A 5 2.34 1.30 -4.40
CA TYR A 5 1.98 0.37 -5.46
C TYR A 5 0.57 -0.17 -5.20
N ARG A 6 -0.30 -0.07 -6.20
CA ARG A 6 -1.67 -0.58 -6.14
C ARG A 6 -1.89 -1.48 -7.34
N ASP A 7 -2.10 -2.76 -7.10
CA ASP A 7 -2.27 -3.74 -8.17
C ASP A 7 -3.53 -3.45 -9.01
N THR A 8 -4.64 -3.12 -8.33
CA THR A 8 -5.91 -2.75 -8.98
C THR A 8 -5.85 -1.48 -9.83
N TYR A 9 -4.79 -0.67 -9.72
CA TYR A 9 -4.61 0.47 -10.61
C TYR A 9 -4.22 0.03 -12.03
N TYR A 10 -3.51 -1.09 -12.17
CA TYR A 10 -3.04 -1.62 -13.44
C TYR A 10 -3.93 -2.76 -13.96
N ASP A 11 -4.43 -3.63 -13.07
CA ASP A 11 -5.35 -4.71 -13.41
C ASP A 11 -6.64 -4.62 -12.58
N GLN A 12 -7.73 -4.21 -13.22
CA GLN A 12 -9.03 -4.07 -12.57
C GLN A 12 -9.66 -5.42 -12.16
N ALA A 13 -9.19 -6.54 -12.73
CA ALA A 13 -9.65 -7.88 -12.37
C ALA A 13 -8.89 -8.48 -11.19
N SER A 14 -7.85 -7.79 -10.68
CA SER A 14 -7.06 -8.27 -9.54
C SER A 14 -7.88 -8.33 -8.25
N ASP A 15 -7.74 -9.45 -7.54
CA ASP A 15 -8.34 -9.66 -6.21
C ASP A 15 -7.59 -8.89 -5.11
N GLN A 16 -6.39 -8.35 -5.40
CA GLN A 16 -5.54 -7.67 -4.44
C GLN A 16 -5.99 -6.22 -4.21
N LYS A 17 -6.96 -6.03 -3.31
CA LYS A 17 -7.53 -4.72 -2.95
C LYS A 17 -6.67 -3.87 -2.01
N GLN A 18 -5.50 -4.38 -1.60
CA GLN A 18 -4.60 -3.68 -0.69
C GLN A 18 -3.64 -2.77 -1.45
N LEU A 19 -3.24 -1.69 -0.80
CA LEU A 19 -2.20 -0.79 -1.26
C LEU A 19 -0.88 -1.20 -0.59
N GLU A 20 0.19 -1.27 -1.37
CA GLU A 20 1.53 -1.59 -0.91
C GLU A 20 2.34 -0.31 -0.69
N LEU A 21 2.83 -0.13 0.53
CA LEU A 21 3.81 0.88 0.90
C LEU A 21 5.19 0.24 0.94
N ILE A 22 6.03 0.59 -0.03
CA ILE A 22 7.39 0.06 -0.14
C ILE A 22 8.38 1.09 0.41
N ILE A 23 8.95 0.83 1.58
CA ILE A 23 9.87 1.73 2.28
C ILE A 23 11.31 1.39 1.87
N LEU A 24 11.77 1.90 0.73
CA LEU A 24 13.11 1.57 0.19
C LEU A 24 14.28 2.24 0.92
N LYS A 25 14.03 3.37 1.59
CA LYS A 25 15.09 4.07 2.32
C LYS A 25 14.57 4.58 3.65
N ASN A 26 15.11 4.02 4.71
CA ASN A 26 14.85 4.37 6.09
C ASN A 26 16.20 4.41 6.85
N ARG A 27 16.49 5.52 7.55
CA ARG A 27 17.73 5.67 8.33
C ARG A 27 17.57 5.22 9.79
N ASN A 28 16.33 5.05 10.23
CA ASN A 28 15.98 4.85 11.62
C ASN A 28 15.39 3.46 11.89
N SER A 29 15.20 2.66 10.84
CA SER A 29 14.51 1.36 10.90
C SER A 29 14.74 0.55 9.60
N PRO A 30 14.28 -0.72 9.56
CA PRO A 30 14.39 -1.57 8.38
C PRO A 30 13.68 -1.00 7.13
N VAL A 31 14.17 -1.46 5.98
CA VAL A 31 13.49 -1.34 4.68
C VAL A 31 12.49 -2.47 4.57
N VAL A 32 11.22 -2.16 4.30
CA VAL A 32 10.11 -3.11 4.38
C VAL A 32 8.97 -2.72 3.44
N THR A 33 8.18 -3.70 3.00
CA THR A 33 6.89 -3.49 2.36
C THR A 33 5.77 -3.70 3.37
N VAL A 34 4.86 -2.74 3.46
CA VAL A 34 3.71 -2.75 4.36
C VAL A 34 2.43 -2.74 3.53
N PHE A 35 1.46 -3.58 3.89
CA PHE A 35 0.16 -3.61 3.25
C PHE A 35 -0.83 -2.76 4.05
N VAL A 36 -1.60 -1.93 3.35
CA VAL A 36 -2.64 -1.09 3.94
C VAL A 36 -3.95 -1.24 3.16
N ARG A 37 -5.08 -0.98 3.81
CA ARG A 37 -6.36 -0.87 3.08
C ARG A 37 -6.43 0.52 2.47
N ASN A 38 -6.78 0.60 1.19
CA ASN A 38 -7.05 1.86 0.52
C ASN A 38 -8.52 1.86 0.07
N ASN A 39 -9.31 2.79 0.59
CA ASN A 39 -10.66 3.00 0.12
C ASN A 39 -10.61 3.78 -1.20
N GLN A 40 -10.91 3.11 -2.31
CA GLN A 40 -10.81 3.70 -3.64
C GLN A 40 -11.82 4.83 -3.92
N PHE A 41 -12.88 4.95 -3.10
CA PHE A 41 -13.88 6.01 -3.26
C PHE A 41 -13.52 7.29 -2.49
N THR A 42 -12.74 7.17 -1.42
CA THR A 42 -12.38 8.30 -0.54
C THR A 42 -10.87 8.56 -0.48
N GLU A 43 -10.06 7.70 -1.11
CA GLU A 43 -8.61 7.63 -1.02
C GLU A 43 -8.06 7.52 0.42
N ARG A 44 -8.91 7.14 1.37
CA ARG A 44 -8.52 6.94 2.76
C ARG A 44 -7.64 5.70 2.88
N ILE A 45 -6.55 5.83 3.62
CA ILE A 45 -5.64 4.74 3.96
C ILE A 45 -5.91 4.32 5.40
N ASP A 46 -6.30 3.06 5.58
CA ASP A 46 -6.62 2.46 6.87
C ASP A 46 -5.68 1.28 7.15
N ASP A 47 -5.47 0.99 8.44
CA ASP A 47 -4.70 -0.19 8.85
C ASP A 47 -5.43 -1.47 8.40
N VAL A 48 -4.65 -2.52 8.11
CA VAL A 48 -5.20 -3.83 7.76
C VAL A 48 -5.81 -4.56 8.96
N ASN A 49 -5.54 -4.14 10.19
CA ASN A 49 -6.00 -4.78 11.43
C ASN A 49 -7.07 -3.99 12.19
N ASP A 50 -7.45 -2.80 11.72
CA ASP A 50 -8.53 -1.99 12.31
C ASP A 50 -9.92 -2.40 11.78
#